data_AF-A0AAN8PQ73-F1
#
_entry.id   AF-A0AAN8PQ73-F1
#
_cell.length_a   1.000
_cell.length_b   1.000
_cell.length_c   1.000
_cell.angle_alpha   90.00
_cell.angle_beta   90.00
_cell.angle_gamma   90.00
#
_symmetry.space_group_name_H-M   'P 1'
#
loop_
_entity.id
_entity.type
_entity.pdbx_description
1 polymer ?
#
loop_
_entity_poly.entity_id
_entity_poly.type
_entity_poly.pdbx_seq_one_letter_code
_entity_poly.pdbx_strand_id
1 'polypeptide(L)'
;MTKPYPCIVKSFHFEGIKYQDVFNCLKNLRNELEKNGFSGEIAIEDISEYYQNIKNPIFREMIHYVFRNTKVRPCLLSKTKFHPTSKEEIQKILTEHHDSELAGHPGVTRTYQRIKERYY
;
A
#
# COMPACT_ATOMS: atom_id res chain seq x y z
N MET A 1 -8.17 11.79 -5.59
CA MET A 1 -7.77 11.76 -4.18
C MET A 1 -7.98 10.36 -3.65
N THR A 2 -6.95 9.71 -3.11
CA THR A 2 -7.07 8.41 -2.42
C THR A 2 -7.71 8.66 -1.06
N LYS A 3 -8.88 8.07 -0.79
CA LYS A 3 -9.58 8.22 0.49
C LYS A 3 -9.01 7.19 1.48
N PRO A 4 -8.45 7.60 2.63
CA PRO A 4 -8.00 6.65 3.64
C PRO A 4 -9.19 6.01 4.36
N TYR A 5 -9.07 4.72 4.68
CA TYR A 5 -10.05 3.97 5.47
C TYR A 5 -9.41 3.59 6.82
N PRO A 6 -9.75 4.28 7.93
CA PRO A 6 -9.17 3.97 9.23
C PRO A 6 -9.68 2.61 9.74
N CYS A 7 -8.75 1.74 10.10
CA CYS A 7 -9.03 0.44 10.69
C CYS A 7 -8.72 0.49 12.18
N ILE A 8 -9.76 0.53 13.02
CA ILE A 8 -9.62 0.57 14.49
C ILE A 8 -9.64 -0.86 15.03
N VAL A 9 -8.56 -1.26 15.68
CA VAL A 9 -8.36 -2.63 16.22
C VAL A 9 -8.24 -2.68 17.73
N LYS A 10 -8.14 -1.53 18.40
CA LYS A 10 -8.15 -1.40 19.86
C LYS A 10 -8.62 -0.02 20.29
N SER A 11 -9.10 0.08 21.53
CA SER A 11 -9.58 1.34 22.08
C SER A 11 -8.45 2.10 22.76
N PHE A 12 -7.54 1.38 23.45
CA PHE A 12 -6.48 1.99 24.22
C PHE A 12 -5.09 1.52 23.79
N HIS A 13 -4.08 2.40 23.90
CA HIS A 13 -2.73 2.08 23.43
C HIS A 13 -2.08 0.93 24.21
N PHE A 14 -2.43 0.74 25.48
CA PHE A 14 -1.90 -0.30 26.36
C PHE A 14 -2.51 -1.69 26.14
N GLU A 15 -3.59 -1.79 25.35
CA GLU A 15 -4.20 -3.07 25.01
C GLU A 15 -3.35 -3.80 23.96
N GLY A 16 -3.18 -5.11 24.17
CA GLY A 16 -2.65 -6.00 23.16
C GLY A 16 -3.67 -6.21 22.05
N ILE A 17 -3.21 -6.28 20.81
CA ILE A 17 -4.06 -6.53 19.64
C ILE A 17 -4.28 -8.03 19.51
N LYS A 18 -5.50 -8.52 19.33
CA LYS A 18 -5.72 -9.93 19.00
C LYS A 18 -5.93 -10.10 17.50
N TYR A 19 -5.61 -11.29 17.01
CA TYR A 19 -5.92 -11.69 15.62
C TYR A 19 -7.40 -11.51 15.27
N GLN A 20 -8.30 -11.77 16.23
CA GLN A 20 -9.73 -11.60 16.06
C GLN A 20 -10.12 -10.14 15.79
N ASP A 21 -9.49 -9.18 16.48
CA ASP A 21 -9.77 -7.75 16.30
C ASP A 21 -9.35 -7.29 14.91
N VAL A 22 -8.15 -7.70 14.47
CA VAL A 22 -7.65 -7.44 13.11
C VAL A 22 -8.58 -8.03 12.06
N PHE A 23 -8.98 -9.30 12.23
CA PHE A 23 -9.85 -9.99 11.29
C PHE A 23 -11.22 -9.33 11.17
N ASN A 24 -11.84 -8.96 12.30
CA ASN A 24 -13.11 -8.23 12.31
C ASN A 24 -12.98 -6.87 11.62
N CYS A 25 -11.86 -6.18 11.84
CA CYS A 25 -11.60 -4.91 11.19
C CYS A 25 -11.48 -5.04 9.67
N LEU A 26 -10.74 -6.03 9.18
CA LEU A 26 -10.63 -6.33 7.75
C LEU A 26 -12.00 -6.68 7.13
N LYS A 27 -12.84 -7.45 7.82
CA LYS A 27 -14.20 -7.75 7.38
C LYS A 27 -15.06 -6.49 7.27
N ASN A 28 -14.98 -5.60 8.25
CA ASN A 28 -15.71 -4.33 8.22
C ASN A 28 -15.24 -3.45 7.05
N LEU A 29 -13.92 -3.38 6.82
CA LEU A 29 -13.36 -2.69 5.66
C LEU A 29 -13.90 -3.26 4.35
N ARG A 30 -13.88 -4.59 4.19
CA ARG A 30 -14.45 -5.26 3.00
C ARG A 30 -15.91 -4.88 2.81
N ASN A 31 -16.74 -4.99 3.85
CA ASN A 31 -18.17 -4.69 3.76
C ASN A 31 -18.42 -3.24 3.34
N GLU A 32 -17.66 -2.28 3.89
CA GLU A 32 -17.77 -0.87 3.50
C GLU A 32 -17.33 -0.64 2.06
N LEU A 33 -16.26 -1.29 1.59
CA LEU A 33 -15.82 -1.18 0.21
C LEU A 33 -16.86 -1.76 -0.76
N GLU A 34 -17.42 -2.94 -0.45
CA GLU A 34 -18.49 -3.56 -1.24
C GLU A 34 -19.76 -2.72 -1.27
N LYS A 35 -20.17 -2.18 -0.11
CA LYS A 35 -21.33 -1.28 0.02
C LYS A 35 -21.17 -0.01 -0.83
N ASN A 36 -19.95 0.52 -0.92
CA ASN A 36 -19.64 1.67 -1.76
C ASN A 36 -19.39 1.29 -3.24
N GLY A 37 -19.57 0.03 -3.62
CA GLY A 37 -19.36 -0.44 -4.99
C GLY A 37 -17.90 -0.35 -5.46
N PHE A 38 -16.94 -0.30 -4.53
CA PHE A 38 -15.54 -0.14 -4.87
C PHE A 38 -15.01 -1.40 -5.59
N SER A 39 -14.33 -1.19 -6.70
CA SER A 39 -13.61 -2.24 -7.44
C SER A 39 -12.27 -1.66 -7.89
N GLY A 40 -11.18 -2.30 -7.49
CA GLY A 40 -9.85 -1.73 -7.66
C GLY A 40 -8.85 -2.22 -6.63
N GLU A 41 -7.70 -1.56 -6.61
CA GLU A 41 -6.61 -1.89 -5.68
C GLU A 41 -6.70 -1.04 -4.43
N ILE A 42 -6.43 -1.67 -3.29
CA ILE A 42 -6.25 -0.99 -2.01
C ILE A 42 -4.85 -1.28 -1.49
N ALA A 43 -4.21 -0.28 -0.91
CA ALA A 43 -2.96 -0.46 -0.21
C ALA A 43 -3.23 -0.67 1.28
N ILE A 44 -2.68 -1.76 1.83
CA ILE A 44 -2.75 -2.10 3.25
C ILE A 44 -1.33 -2.11 3.78
N GLU A 45 -1.08 -1.40 4.87
CA GLU A 45 0.22 -1.44 5.54
C GLU A 45 0.41 -2.75 6.32
N ASP A 46 1.62 -3.31 6.29
CA ASP A 46 1.94 -4.48 7.09
C ASP A 46 2.07 -4.16 8.58
N ILE A 47 1.03 -4.51 9.34
CA ILE A 47 1.00 -4.23 10.78
C ILE A 47 1.91 -5.14 11.61
N SER A 48 2.36 -6.27 11.04
CA SER A 48 3.22 -7.22 11.75
C SER A 48 4.59 -6.64 12.10
N GLU A 49 5.01 -5.60 11.39
CA GLU A 49 6.23 -4.84 11.70
C GLU A 49 6.11 -4.05 13.03
N TYR A 50 4.89 -3.71 13.45
CA TYR A 50 4.64 -2.91 14.65
C TYR A 50 4.20 -3.74 15.87
N TYR A 51 3.60 -4.90 15.61
CA TYR A 51 2.98 -5.73 16.65
C TYR A 51 3.58 -7.12 16.63
N GLN A 52 4.51 -7.39 17.57
CA GLN A 52 5.26 -8.65 17.66
C GLN A 52 4.36 -9.90 17.73
N ASN A 53 3.16 -9.75 18.29
CA ASN A 53 2.21 -10.84 18.46
C ASN A 53 1.38 -11.14 17.20
N ILE A 54 1.43 -10.28 16.18
CA ILE A 54 0.83 -10.46 14.86
C ILE A 54 1.93 -10.89 13.89
N LYS A 55 1.87 -12.12 13.42
CA LYS A 55 2.86 -12.68 12.49
C LYS A 55 2.45 -12.38 11.04
N ASN A 56 3.39 -11.88 10.23
CA ASN A 56 3.17 -11.57 8.81
C ASN A 56 2.45 -12.69 8.03
N PRO A 57 2.84 -13.99 8.14
CA PRO A 57 2.18 -15.05 7.38
C PRO A 57 0.69 -15.17 7.71
N ILE A 58 0.35 -15.07 9.00
CA ILE A 58 -1.05 -15.18 9.43
C ILE A 58 -1.84 -13.94 8.99
N PHE A 59 -1.24 -12.74 9.10
CA PHE A 59 -1.87 -11.51 8.65
C PHE A 59 -2.16 -11.51 7.14
N ARG A 60 -1.22 -11.99 6.33
CA ARG A 60 -1.40 -12.19 4.88
C ARG A 60 -2.55 -13.12 4.57
N GLU A 61 -2.63 -14.26 5.25
CA GLU A 61 -3.71 -15.22 5.05
C GLU A 61 -5.08 -14.62 5.42
N MET A 62 -5.16 -13.79 6.47
CA MET A 62 -6.41 -13.08 6.80
C MET A 62 -6.83 -12.13 5.69
N ILE A 63 -5.90 -11.35 5.13
CA ILE A 63 -6.19 -10.44 4.02
C ILE A 63 -6.70 -11.24 2.81
N HIS A 64 -5.98 -12.27 2.39
CA HIS A 64 -6.39 -13.12 1.28
C HIS A 64 -7.76 -13.74 1.51
N TYR A 65 -8.02 -14.24 2.72
CA TYR A 65 -9.30 -14.84 3.07
C TYR A 65 -10.44 -13.83 3.01
N VAL A 66 -10.28 -12.66 3.65
CA VAL A 66 -11.34 -11.64 3.76
C VAL A 66 -11.70 -11.09 2.39
N PHE A 67 -10.71 -10.80 1.55
CA PHE A 67 -10.92 -10.23 0.21
C PHE A 67 -11.10 -11.30 -0.88
N ARG A 68 -11.16 -12.58 -0.51
CA ARG A 68 -11.44 -13.68 -1.44
C ARG A 68 -12.77 -13.45 -2.15
N ASN A 69 -12.78 -13.66 -3.46
CA ASN A 69 -13.95 -13.52 -4.34
C ASN A 69 -14.55 -12.10 -4.37
N THR A 70 -13.77 -11.08 -4.00
CA THR A 70 -14.19 -9.68 -4.14
C THR A 70 -13.56 -9.04 -5.37
N LYS A 71 -14.10 -7.92 -5.83
CA LYS A 71 -13.47 -7.08 -6.88
C LYS A 71 -12.37 -6.17 -6.32
N VAL A 72 -12.08 -6.29 -5.03
CA VAL A 72 -11.07 -5.52 -4.32
C VAL A 72 -9.77 -6.32 -4.31
N ARG A 73 -8.68 -5.70 -4.76
CA ARG A 73 -7.34 -6.30 -4.84
C ARG A 73 -6.46 -5.69 -3.75
N PRO A 74 -6.30 -6.36 -2.59
CA PRO A 74 -5.42 -5.86 -1.54
C PRO A 74 -3.95 -6.01 -1.95
N CYS A 75 -3.19 -4.93 -1.79
CA CYS A 75 -1.75 -4.88 -1.95
C CYS A 75 -1.13 -4.59 -0.58
N LEU A 76 -0.35 -5.54 -0.06
CA LEU A 76 0.35 -5.38 1.21
C LEU A 76 1.63 -4.58 1.00
N LEU A 77 1.69 -3.38 1.56
CA LEU A 77 2.87 -2.54 1.57
C LEU A 77 3.80 -3.02 2.70
N SER A 78 4.98 -3.46 2.29
CA SER A 78 6.10 -3.71 3.20
C SER A 78 6.98 -2.48 3.28
N LYS A 79 7.54 -2.18 4.46
CA LYS A 79 8.57 -1.14 4.58
C LYS A 79 9.96 -1.62 4.19
N THR A 80 10.09 -2.78 3.53
CA THR A 80 11.37 -3.17 2.94
C THR A 80 11.87 -2.01 2.08
N LYS A 81 12.89 -1.31 2.60
CA LYS A 81 13.54 -0.22 1.88
C LYS A 81 14.00 -0.81 0.55
N PHE A 82 13.42 -0.33 -0.54
CA PHE A 82 13.91 -0.63 -1.86
C PHE A 82 15.31 0.00 -1.96
N HIS A 83 16.33 -0.82 -1.84
CA HIS A 83 17.69 -0.43 -2.16
C HIS A 83 17.87 -0.80 -3.63
N PRO A 84 17.90 0.17 -4.57
CA PRO A 84 18.19 -0.14 -5.95
C PRO A 84 19.53 -0.89 -6.01
N THR A 85 19.52 -2.09 -6.56
CA THR A 85 20.67 -3.01 -6.53
C THR A 85 21.59 -2.83 -7.73
N SER A 86 21.08 -2.26 -8.82
CA SER A 86 21.87 -2.00 -10.02
C SER A 86 22.36 -0.54 -10.07
N LYS A 87 23.58 -0.33 -10.55
CA LYS A 87 24.11 1.01 -10.81
C LYS A 87 23.25 1.77 -11.83
N GLU A 88 22.65 1.07 -12.78
CA GLU A 88 21.76 1.63 -13.80
C GLU A 88 20.46 2.16 -13.21
N GLU A 89 19.81 1.43 -12.30
CA GLU A 89 18.63 1.92 -11.59
C GLU A 89 18.95 3.10 -10.68
N ILE A 90 20.09 3.04 -9.96
CA ILE A 90 20.57 4.16 -9.14
C ILE A 90 20.75 5.39 -10.03
N GLN A 91 21.46 5.25 -11.16
CA GLN A 91 21.72 6.35 -12.08
C GLN A 91 20.43 6.91 -12.67
N LYS A 92 19.47 6.05 -13.03
CA LYS A 92 18.16 6.48 -13.55
C LYS A 92 17.40 7.31 -12.51
N ILE A 93 17.34 6.82 -11.26
CA ILE A 93 16.70 7.54 -10.15
C ILE A 93 17.38 8.89 -9.91
N LEU A 94 18.72 8.91 -9.87
CA LEU A 94 19.49 10.15 -9.70
C LEU A 94 19.27 11.14 -10.84
N THR A 95 19.25 10.69 -12.10
CA THR A 95 19.00 11.57 -13.24
C THR A 95 17.59 12.14 -13.25
N GLU A 96 16.59 11.33 -12.89
CA GLU A 96 15.18 11.78 -12.83
C GLU A 96 14.93 12.76 -11.67
N HIS A 97 15.68 12.63 -10.57
CA HIS A 97 15.42 13.39 -9.35
C HIS A 97 16.46 14.49 -9.03
N HIS A 98 17.66 14.44 -9.60
CA HIS A 98 18.77 15.37 -9.30
C HIS A 98 19.49 15.94 -10.53
N ASP A 99 19.75 15.16 -11.59
CA ASP A 99 20.69 15.60 -12.66
C ASP A 99 20.05 16.17 -13.94
N SER A 100 18.72 16.18 -14.07
CA SER A 100 18.04 16.79 -15.22
C SER A 100 17.60 18.23 -14.94
N GLU A 101 17.43 19.07 -15.97
CA GLU A 101 16.88 20.42 -15.82
C GLU A 101 15.45 20.43 -15.22
N LEU A 102 14.78 19.28 -15.24
CA LEU A 102 13.45 19.04 -14.66
C LEU A 102 13.51 18.30 -13.31
N ALA A 103 14.71 17.97 -12.83
CA ALA A 103 14.93 17.32 -11.56
C ALA A 103 14.37 18.17 -10.41
N GLY A 104 13.63 17.53 -9.50
CA GLY A 104 12.96 18.20 -8.38
C GLY A 104 11.57 18.78 -8.71
N HIS A 105 11.12 18.77 -9.97
CA HIS A 105 9.76 19.13 -10.37
C HIS A 105 8.94 17.89 -10.80
N PRO A 106 8.48 17.06 -9.84
CA PRO A 106 7.83 15.79 -10.15
C PRO A 106 6.57 15.93 -11.01
N GLY A 107 5.92 17.09 -11.01
CA GLY A 107 4.78 17.37 -11.89
C GLY A 107 5.15 17.46 -13.37
N VAL A 108 6.30 18.07 -13.70
CA VAL A 108 6.73 18.28 -15.09
C VAL A 108 7.28 16.98 -15.67
N THR A 109 8.13 16.28 -14.92
CA THR A 109 8.70 14.97 -15.34
C THR A 109 7.59 13.94 -15.59
N ARG A 110 6.59 13.86 -14.71
CA ARG A 110 5.43 12.95 -14.90
C ARG A 110 4.57 13.34 -16.11
N THR A 111 4.39 14.63 -16.36
CA THR A 111 3.60 15.10 -17.52
C THR A 111 4.33 14.80 -18.82
N TYR A 112 5.64 15.06 -18.87
CA TYR A 112 6.49 14.74 -20.01
C TYR A 112 6.51 13.23 -20.31
N GLN A 113 6.69 12.38 -19.29
CA GLN A 113 6.65 10.92 -19.43
C GLN A 113 5.31 10.43 -20.02
N ARG A 114 4.18 10.93 -19.50
CA ARG A 114 2.84 10.58 -20.01
C ARG A 114 2.63 10.99 -21.48
N ILE A 115 3.18 12.14 -21.89
CA ILE A 115 3.11 12.58 -23.28
C ILE A 115 3.99 11.68 -24.15
N LYS A 116 5.21 11.39 -23.71
CA LYS A 116 6.13 10.51 -24.43
C LYS A 116 5.51 9.14 -24.68
N GLU A 117 5.03 8.45 -23.63
CA GLU A 117 4.40 7.12 -23.74
C GLU A 117 3.17 7.08 -24.65
N ARG A 118 2.51 8.22 -24.87
CA ARG A 118 1.29 8.31 -25.67
C ARG A 118 1.55 8.59 -27.15
N TYR A 119 2.69 9.19 -27.48
CA TYR A 119 2.96 9.72 -28.82
C TYR A 119 4.29 9.26 -29.43
N TYR A 120 5.13 8.56 -28.68
CA TYR A 120 6.41 7.98 -29.09
C TYR A 120 6.53 6.55 -28.57
#